data_AF-G9XJT2-F1
#
_entry.id   AF-G9XJT2-F1
#
_cell.length_a   1.000
_cell.length_b   1.000
_cell.length_c   1.000
_cell.angle_alpha   90.00
_cell.angle_beta   90.00
_cell.angle_gamma   90.00
#
_symmetry.space_group_name_H-M   'P 1'
#
loop_
_entity.id
_entity.type
_entity.pdbx_description
1 polymer ?
#
loop_
_entity_poly.entity_id
_entity_poly.type
_entity_poly.pdbx_seq_one_letter_code
_entity_poly.pdbx_strand_id
1 'polypeptide(L)'
;MYTNLIKKTMTILLTLCLVLGMIPGHGVYVLAATNVPTGNYTISSNGDYQLDAGYSGKITIAETATAVRIIGNGAHTDTSISVESGRSSALELTIEDLNITAPVSGGNSGEHGIDFSNTGNYGHKLWLKGNCLITGDQAGIAVNDGVQLTIDKAADVANDADAVLTVLGKNGSAAIGGYYKNNHTDYGSCGEITINGGTINATGAAAYPNFVYGAAGIGGSLISVQGFTKGGTITINGGIITATGGEAAAGIGGGMGFNYNGASQGIITINGGTVVASGNKTGAGIGGGNTGGGYIININGGTITANGSADMAEGAGAGIGSSSFGFGSPTIVNISGGTITATGGTNSNFGGSGIGSGYLSEQGTINITGGSITAIGGSNGGAGIGGTSGNNGEKVTISGNPLVKAFAGTGAEDIGKGKGMGGSSGTLKNGTDDWVYLKFHVTKEGSNVAGATININSSQYTTDAGGYAYCFAPKSNTAYTIDAAGCQQASGTASNAKISNLVNVTMTAAVTYTVSFESNGGSPVAAIPNVVENSTVALPTPPPTKAGYSFAGWYIDNDTFADEFTAGTFVTGNLTVYAKWTPLPPATYTV
;
A
#
# COMPACT_ATOMS: atom_id res chain seq x y z
N MET A 1 -45.94 -11.92 -50.82
CA MET A 1 -44.81 -12.80 -51.23
C MET A 1 -43.43 -12.25 -50.87
N TYR A 2 -43.18 -10.93 -50.95
CA TYR A 2 -41.85 -10.34 -50.66
C TYR A 2 -41.37 -10.44 -49.21
N THR A 3 -42.26 -10.43 -48.21
CA THR A 3 -41.88 -10.45 -46.79
C THR A 3 -41.33 -11.80 -46.32
N ASN A 4 -41.78 -12.91 -46.94
CA ASN A 4 -41.28 -14.26 -46.63
C ASN A 4 -39.96 -14.56 -47.34
N LEU A 5 -39.68 -13.90 -48.47
CA LEU A 5 -38.41 -14.02 -49.16
C LEU A 5 -37.30 -13.31 -48.37
N ILE A 6 -37.54 -12.08 -47.88
CA ILE A 6 -36.58 -11.33 -47.06
C ILE A 6 -36.26 -12.04 -45.74
N LYS A 7 -37.25 -12.64 -45.07
CA LYS A 7 -37.01 -13.46 -43.86
C LYS A 7 -36.19 -14.71 -44.16
N LYS A 8 -36.47 -15.44 -45.24
CA LYS A 8 -35.66 -16.60 -45.63
C LYS A 8 -34.24 -16.21 -46.04
N THR A 9 -34.06 -15.10 -46.75
CA THR A 9 -32.73 -14.63 -47.15
C THR A 9 -31.92 -14.12 -45.96
N MET A 10 -32.54 -13.44 -44.98
CA MET A 10 -31.86 -13.08 -43.72
C MET A 10 -31.53 -14.29 -42.87
N THR A 11 -32.42 -15.29 -42.76
CA THR A 11 -32.12 -16.52 -42.01
C THR A 11 -31.00 -17.32 -42.68
N ILE A 12 -30.99 -17.42 -44.01
CA ILE A 12 -29.90 -18.10 -44.74
C ILE A 12 -28.58 -17.31 -44.63
N LEU A 13 -28.60 -15.98 -44.65
CA LEU A 13 -27.39 -15.17 -44.45
C LEU A 13 -26.86 -15.28 -43.01
N LEU A 14 -27.75 -15.34 -42.02
CA LEU A 14 -27.41 -15.54 -40.60
C LEU A 14 -26.83 -16.95 -40.37
N THR A 15 -27.43 -17.98 -40.96
CA THR A 15 -26.94 -19.37 -40.90
C THR A 15 -25.62 -19.54 -41.68
N LEU A 16 -25.41 -18.82 -42.78
CA LEU A 16 -24.17 -18.88 -43.56
C LEU A 16 -23.01 -18.14 -42.86
N CYS A 17 -23.29 -17.04 -42.14
CA CYS A 17 -22.33 -16.41 -41.24
C CYS A 17 -21.95 -17.30 -40.04
N LEU A 18 -22.89 -18.11 -39.55
CA LEU A 18 -22.68 -19.11 -38.48
C LEU A 18 -21.76 -20.28 -38.90
N VAL A 19 -21.66 -20.60 -40.19
CA VAL A 19 -20.85 -21.73 -40.71
C VAL A 19 -19.45 -21.31 -41.17
N LEU A 20 -19.22 -20.02 -41.47
CA LEU A 20 -17.97 -19.55 -42.09
C LEU A 20 -16.93 -18.93 -41.14
N GLY A 21 -17.15 -18.88 -39.82
CA GLY A 21 -16.08 -18.61 -38.85
C GLY A 21 -15.29 -17.32 -39.08
N MET A 22 -15.96 -16.20 -39.37
CA MET A 22 -15.30 -14.91 -39.66
C MET A 22 -15.80 -13.78 -38.77
N ILE A 23 -15.50 -13.79 -37.45
CA ILE A 23 -15.08 -12.60 -36.66
C ILE A 23 -14.32 -13.09 -35.41
N PRO A 24 -13.06 -12.68 -35.17
CA PRO A 24 -12.42 -12.85 -33.86
C PRO A 24 -12.85 -11.70 -32.94
N GLY A 25 -13.51 -12.03 -31.83
CA GLY A 25 -13.90 -11.07 -30.80
C GLY A 25 -15.30 -11.30 -30.24
N HIS A 26 -15.35 -11.94 -29.07
CA HIS A 26 -16.47 -12.01 -28.11
C HIS A 26 -17.89 -11.77 -28.63
N GLY A 27 -18.47 -12.79 -29.26
CA GLY A 27 -19.92 -12.93 -29.39
C GLY A 27 -20.47 -13.69 -28.18
N VAL A 28 -21.28 -13.03 -27.36
CA VAL A 28 -22.10 -13.67 -26.32
C VAL A 28 -23.11 -14.59 -27.03
N TYR A 29 -22.79 -15.88 -27.11
CA TYR A 29 -23.77 -16.91 -27.39
C TYR A 29 -24.47 -17.25 -26.08
N VAL A 30 -25.72 -16.83 -25.92
CA VAL A 30 -26.59 -17.32 -24.83
C VAL A 30 -27.05 -18.74 -25.21
N LEU A 31 -26.16 -19.72 -25.10
CA LEU A 31 -26.58 -21.10 -24.90
C LEU A 31 -27.12 -21.19 -23.46
N ALA A 32 -28.25 -21.85 -23.27
CA ALA A 32 -28.72 -22.13 -21.92
C ALA A 32 -27.63 -22.94 -21.18
N ALA A 33 -27.35 -22.58 -19.93
CA ALA A 33 -26.38 -23.32 -19.13
C ALA A 33 -26.77 -24.79 -19.03
N THR A 34 -25.78 -25.68 -19.11
CA THR A 34 -25.98 -27.12 -18.92
C THR A 34 -26.14 -27.40 -17.45
N ASN A 35 -27.28 -27.94 -17.02
CA ASN A 35 -27.46 -28.34 -15.63
C ASN A 35 -26.57 -29.55 -15.31
N VAL A 36 -25.75 -29.42 -14.26
CA VAL A 36 -24.86 -30.48 -13.82
C VAL A 36 -25.63 -31.45 -12.90
N PRO A 37 -25.69 -32.75 -13.21
CA PRO A 37 -26.34 -33.72 -12.35
C PRO A 37 -25.54 -33.92 -11.05
N THR A 38 -26.22 -34.07 -9.91
CA THR A 38 -25.58 -34.39 -8.62
C THR A 38 -24.71 -35.64 -8.71
N GLY A 39 -23.60 -35.65 -7.96
CA GLY A 39 -22.58 -36.67 -7.99
C GLY A 39 -21.33 -36.20 -8.72
N ASN A 40 -20.41 -37.11 -9.00
CA ASN A 40 -19.18 -36.76 -9.73
C ASN A 40 -19.50 -36.49 -11.20
N TYR A 41 -18.99 -35.39 -11.74
CA TYR A 41 -19.26 -34.97 -13.11
C TYR A 41 -17.99 -34.46 -13.80
N THR A 42 -17.78 -34.87 -15.06
CA THR A 42 -16.67 -34.42 -15.88
C THR A 42 -17.14 -33.44 -16.94
N ILE A 43 -16.62 -32.22 -16.91
CA ILE A 43 -16.77 -31.20 -17.95
C ILE A 43 -15.69 -31.42 -19.01
N SER A 44 -16.09 -31.96 -20.16
CA SER A 44 -15.18 -32.27 -21.29
C SER A 44 -15.27 -31.29 -22.47
N SER A 45 -16.18 -30.32 -22.40
CA SER A 45 -16.43 -29.33 -23.46
C SER A 45 -16.56 -27.92 -22.91
N ASN A 46 -16.23 -26.93 -23.73
CA ASN A 46 -16.41 -25.52 -23.38
C ASN A 46 -17.90 -25.18 -23.21
N GLY A 47 -18.21 -24.27 -22.28
CA GLY A 47 -19.57 -23.79 -22.09
C GLY A 47 -19.89 -23.39 -20.66
N ASP A 48 -21.18 -23.11 -20.45
CA ASP A 48 -21.75 -22.69 -19.17
C ASP A 48 -22.40 -23.89 -18.48
N TYR A 49 -22.11 -24.08 -17.19
CA TYR A 49 -22.57 -25.20 -16.37
C TYR A 49 -23.20 -24.69 -15.08
N GLN A 50 -24.43 -25.10 -14.80
CA GLN A 50 -25.19 -24.66 -13.62
C GLN A 50 -25.17 -25.76 -12.55
N LEU A 51 -24.80 -25.38 -11.33
CA LEU A 51 -25.00 -26.21 -10.14
C LEU A 51 -26.31 -25.81 -9.47
N ASP A 52 -27.22 -26.77 -9.31
CA ASP A 52 -28.47 -26.55 -8.58
C ASP A 52 -28.22 -26.57 -7.05
N ALA A 53 -29.13 -25.94 -6.31
CA ALA A 53 -29.05 -25.88 -4.85
C ALA A 53 -28.90 -27.26 -4.23
N GLY A 54 -27.91 -27.41 -3.35
CA GLY A 54 -27.61 -28.69 -2.69
C GLY A 54 -26.85 -29.68 -3.57
N TYR A 55 -26.31 -29.28 -4.72
CA TYR A 55 -25.31 -30.08 -5.44
C TYR A 55 -24.21 -30.57 -4.49
N SER A 56 -23.82 -31.82 -4.66
CA SER A 56 -22.76 -32.51 -3.93
C SER A 56 -22.05 -33.46 -4.90
N GLY A 57 -20.72 -33.48 -4.85
CA GLY A 57 -19.88 -34.27 -5.73
C GLY A 57 -18.70 -33.50 -6.30
N LYS A 58 -17.77 -34.24 -6.90
CA LYS A 58 -16.55 -33.69 -7.51
C LYS A 58 -16.77 -33.32 -8.96
N ILE A 59 -16.45 -32.08 -9.32
CA ILE A 59 -16.44 -31.60 -10.71
C ILE A 59 -15.02 -31.71 -11.26
N THR A 60 -14.84 -32.48 -12.32
CA THR A 60 -13.55 -32.61 -13.02
C THR A 60 -13.60 -31.84 -14.32
N ILE A 61 -12.72 -30.85 -14.51
CA ILE A 61 -12.56 -30.13 -15.77
C ILE A 61 -11.48 -30.84 -16.59
N ALA A 62 -11.89 -31.47 -17.69
CA ALA A 62 -11.01 -32.26 -18.51
C ALA A 62 -9.99 -31.41 -19.29
N GLU A 63 -8.88 -32.02 -19.70
CA GLU A 63 -7.85 -31.34 -20.51
C GLU A 63 -8.38 -30.77 -21.83
N THR A 64 -9.47 -31.33 -22.37
CA THR A 64 -10.12 -30.91 -23.60
C THR A 64 -10.94 -29.62 -23.48
N ALA A 65 -11.37 -29.26 -22.26
CA ALA A 65 -12.13 -28.05 -21.99
C ALA A 65 -11.17 -26.90 -21.64
N THR A 66 -11.18 -25.83 -22.42
CA THR A 66 -10.29 -24.66 -22.29
C THR A 66 -11.00 -23.40 -21.82
N ALA A 67 -12.32 -23.33 -21.92
CA ALA A 67 -13.14 -22.20 -21.47
C ALA A 67 -14.45 -22.71 -20.84
N VAL A 68 -14.58 -22.56 -19.52
CA VAL A 68 -15.69 -23.11 -18.74
C VAL A 68 -16.22 -22.04 -17.80
N ARG A 69 -17.54 -21.84 -17.76
CA ARG A 69 -18.20 -21.06 -16.70
C ARG A 69 -19.01 -21.99 -15.80
N ILE A 70 -18.79 -21.90 -14.49
CA ILE A 70 -19.56 -22.63 -13.48
C ILE A 70 -20.38 -21.62 -12.69
N ILE A 71 -21.69 -21.80 -12.70
CA ILE A 71 -22.67 -20.91 -12.05
C ILE A 71 -23.26 -21.66 -10.86
N GLY A 72 -23.07 -21.12 -9.66
CA GLY A 72 -23.66 -21.66 -8.43
C GLY A 72 -25.08 -21.18 -8.22
N ASN A 73 -25.87 -21.98 -7.49
CA ASN A 73 -27.16 -21.57 -6.96
C ASN A 73 -27.25 -22.03 -5.51
N GLY A 74 -27.06 -21.11 -4.57
CA GLY A 74 -27.03 -21.44 -3.14
C GLY A 74 -25.70 -22.06 -2.72
N ALA A 75 -25.71 -22.79 -1.60
CA ALA A 75 -24.52 -23.44 -1.04
C ALA A 75 -24.44 -24.91 -1.48
N HIS A 76 -23.22 -25.35 -1.76
CA HIS A 76 -22.90 -26.71 -2.20
C HIS A 76 -21.89 -27.33 -1.22
N THR A 77 -22.40 -28.10 -0.25
CA THR A 77 -21.57 -28.85 0.70
C THR A 77 -21.07 -30.13 0.04
N ASP A 78 -19.90 -30.62 0.48
CA ASP A 78 -19.25 -31.80 -0.10
C ASP A 78 -19.06 -31.67 -1.63
N THR A 79 -18.58 -30.51 -2.05
CA THR A 79 -18.36 -30.16 -3.46
C THR A 79 -16.96 -29.60 -3.66
N SER A 80 -16.26 -30.13 -4.66
CA SER A 80 -14.93 -29.69 -5.06
C SER A 80 -14.83 -29.61 -6.58
N ILE A 81 -13.88 -28.82 -7.07
CA ILE A 81 -13.52 -28.71 -8.48
C ILE A 81 -12.06 -29.15 -8.63
N SER A 82 -11.77 -30.03 -9.58
CA SER A 82 -10.39 -30.38 -9.96
C SER A 82 -10.16 -30.19 -11.44
N VAL A 83 -9.00 -29.66 -11.80
CA VAL A 83 -8.56 -29.52 -13.18
C VAL A 83 -7.61 -30.66 -13.51
N GLU A 84 -7.88 -31.38 -14.60
CA GLU A 84 -7.03 -32.50 -15.02
C GLU A 84 -5.60 -32.05 -15.37
N SER A 85 -4.64 -32.94 -15.11
CA SER A 85 -3.24 -32.78 -15.55
C SER A 85 -3.09 -33.08 -17.04
N GLY A 86 -1.87 -33.01 -17.59
CA GLY A 86 -1.60 -33.38 -18.99
C GLY A 86 -2.01 -32.33 -20.04
N ARG A 87 -2.59 -31.21 -19.60
CA ARG A 87 -3.05 -30.12 -20.46
C ARG A 87 -1.95 -29.62 -21.39
N SER A 88 -2.35 -29.19 -22.58
CA SER A 88 -1.48 -28.55 -23.57
C SER A 88 -1.75 -27.04 -23.71
N SER A 89 -2.73 -26.51 -22.96
CA SER A 89 -3.13 -25.11 -22.99
C SER A 89 -3.76 -24.66 -21.67
N ALA A 90 -3.82 -23.34 -21.49
CA ALA A 90 -4.46 -22.68 -20.36
C ALA A 90 -5.94 -23.10 -20.24
N LEU A 91 -6.45 -23.04 -19.00
CA LEU A 91 -7.88 -23.08 -18.72
C LEU A 91 -8.31 -21.66 -18.38
N GLU A 92 -9.37 -21.17 -19.01
CA GLU A 92 -10.12 -20.01 -18.57
C GLU A 92 -11.38 -20.50 -17.84
N LEU A 93 -11.34 -20.47 -16.50
CA LEU A 93 -12.44 -20.84 -15.63
C LEU A 93 -13.13 -19.56 -15.14
N THR A 94 -14.42 -19.41 -15.43
CA THR A 94 -15.25 -18.38 -14.81
C THR A 94 -16.09 -19.01 -13.70
N ILE A 95 -16.11 -18.40 -12.52
CA ILE A 95 -17.01 -18.78 -11.43
C ILE A 95 -17.99 -17.63 -11.17
N GLU A 96 -19.27 -17.98 -11.04
CA GLU A 96 -20.36 -17.03 -10.82
C GLU A 96 -21.24 -17.51 -9.67
N ASP A 97 -21.36 -16.70 -8.62
CA ASP A 97 -22.16 -17.01 -7.41
C ASP A 97 -21.91 -18.41 -6.83
N LEU A 98 -20.68 -18.88 -6.94
CA LEU A 98 -20.27 -20.24 -6.62
C LEU A 98 -19.85 -20.37 -5.16
N ASN A 99 -20.65 -21.08 -4.36
CA ASN A 99 -20.39 -21.31 -2.95
C ASN A 99 -20.18 -22.80 -2.67
N ILE A 100 -18.92 -23.24 -2.62
CA ILE A 100 -18.55 -24.64 -2.39
C ILE A 100 -17.81 -24.83 -1.07
N THR A 101 -18.10 -25.95 -0.42
CA THR A 101 -17.30 -26.49 0.68
C THR A 101 -16.86 -27.89 0.32
N ALA A 102 -15.55 -28.08 0.17
CA ALA A 102 -14.97 -29.38 -0.14
C ALA A 102 -15.26 -30.40 0.99
N PRO A 103 -15.43 -31.69 0.63
CA PRO A 103 -15.73 -32.73 1.60
C PRO A 103 -14.59 -32.89 2.60
N VAL A 104 -14.95 -33.01 3.89
CA VAL A 104 -13.99 -33.26 4.97
C VAL A 104 -13.58 -34.72 4.91
N SER A 105 -12.34 -34.99 4.55
CA SER A 105 -11.84 -36.37 4.44
C SER A 105 -11.17 -36.88 5.72
N GLY A 106 -10.84 -35.97 6.65
CA GLY A 106 -10.09 -36.29 7.86
C GLY A 106 -8.63 -36.65 7.53
N GLY A 107 -7.68 -35.81 7.94
CA GLY A 107 -6.25 -36.05 7.71
C GLY A 107 -5.73 -35.50 6.36
N ASN A 108 -4.78 -36.21 5.75
CA ASN A 108 -3.87 -35.62 4.74
C ASN A 108 -4.30 -35.82 3.28
N SER A 109 -5.51 -36.35 3.06
CA SER A 109 -6.12 -36.63 1.75
C SER A 109 -7.26 -35.67 1.42
N GLY A 110 -7.31 -34.54 2.12
CA GLY A 110 -8.37 -33.53 1.98
C GLY A 110 -8.46 -32.97 0.58
N GLU A 111 -9.70 -32.76 0.12
CA GLU A 111 -9.93 -32.12 -1.16
C GLU A 111 -9.74 -30.61 -1.06
N HIS A 112 -9.26 -30.03 -2.14
CA HIS A 112 -9.25 -28.59 -2.33
C HIS A 112 -10.64 -28.10 -2.72
N GLY A 113 -10.91 -26.81 -2.51
CA GLY A 113 -12.10 -26.21 -3.11
C GLY A 113 -11.99 -26.23 -4.64
N ILE A 114 -10.92 -25.61 -5.16
CA ILE A 114 -10.53 -25.68 -6.58
C ILE A 114 -9.07 -26.12 -6.68
N ASP A 115 -8.82 -27.22 -7.39
CA ASP A 115 -7.49 -27.82 -7.53
C ASP A 115 -6.86 -27.56 -8.91
N PHE A 116 -5.83 -26.71 -8.96
CA PHE A 116 -4.94 -26.53 -10.11
C PHE A 116 -3.58 -27.21 -9.92
N SER A 117 -3.36 -27.94 -8.82
CA SER A 117 -2.02 -28.27 -8.35
C SER A 117 -1.18 -29.18 -9.24
N ASN A 118 -1.82 -29.88 -10.19
CA ASN A 118 -1.15 -30.81 -11.10
C ASN A 118 -1.27 -30.40 -12.57
N THR A 119 -1.62 -29.14 -12.86
CA THR A 119 -1.92 -28.72 -14.24
C THR A 119 -0.70 -28.25 -15.01
N GLY A 120 0.41 -27.89 -14.34
CA GLY A 120 1.60 -27.35 -14.98
C GLY A 120 1.53 -25.84 -15.28
N ASN A 121 2.58 -25.29 -15.90
CA ASN A 121 2.73 -23.86 -16.12
C ASN A 121 2.13 -23.42 -17.46
N TYR A 122 0.81 -23.27 -17.50
CA TYR A 122 0.07 -22.87 -18.71
C TYR A 122 -0.63 -21.52 -18.61
N GLY A 123 -0.50 -20.80 -17.48
CA GLY A 123 -1.16 -19.51 -17.27
C GLY A 123 -2.68 -19.62 -17.22
N HIS A 124 -3.19 -20.47 -16.31
CA HIS A 124 -4.62 -20.59 -16.08
C HIS A 124 -5.22 -19.25 -15.62
N LYS A 125 -6.49 -19.04 -15.94
CA LYS A 125 -7.24 -17.84 -15.53
C LYS A 125 -8.48 -18.24 -14.75
N LEU A 126 -8.71 -17.56 -13.64
CA LEU A 126 -9.91 -17.61 -12.84
C LEU A 126 -10.61 -16.26 -12.92
N TRP A 127 -11.74 -16.21 -13.63
CA TRP A 127 -12.58 -15.04 -13.76
C TRP A 127 -13.69 -15.04 -12.72
N LEU A 128 -13.85 -13.93 -12.03
CA LEU A 128 -14.78 -13.78 -10.91
C LEU A 128 -16.04 -13.01 -11.33
N LYS A 129 -17.20 -13.55 -10.97
CA LYS A 129 -18.52 -12.89 -11.09
C LYS A 129 -19.36 -13.13 -9.84
N GLY A 130 -20.12 -12.12 -9.43
CA GLY A 130 -21.00 -12.23 -8.28
C GLY A 130 -20.23 -12.52 -6.99
N ASN A 131 -20.83 -13.32 -6.11
CA ASN A 131 -20.28 -13.64 -4.78
C ASN A 131 -19.91 -15.12 -4.68
N CYS A 132 -18.61 -15.41 -4.70
CA CYS A 132 -18.09 -16.76 -4.58
C CYS A 132 -17.47 -17.01 -3.20
N LEU A 133 -17.73 -18.19 -2.64
CA LEU A 133 -17.11 -18.72 -1.43
C LEU A 133 -16.52 -20.09 -1.73
N ILE A 134 -15.20 -20.20 -1.62
CA ILE A 134 -14.47 -21.43 -1.90
C ILE A 134 -13.78 -21.91 -0.61
N THR A 135 -14.26 -23.01 -0.04
CA THR A 135 -13.68 -23.60 1.17
C THR A 135 -13.10 -24.97 0.86
N GLY A 136 -11.81 -25.15 1.13
CA GLY A 136 -11.15 -26.46 1.05
C GLY A 136 -11.21 -27.23 2.37
N ASP A 137 -11.02 -28.55 2.31
CA ASP A 137 -10.50 -29.34 3.44
C ASP A 137 -8.97 -29.17 3.52
N GLN A 138 -8.32 -28.87 2.40
CA GLN A 138 -6.96 -28.35 2.32
C GLN A 138 -6.97 -26.88 1.85
N ALA A 139 -6.20 -26.54 0.82
CA ALA A 139 -6.26 -25.21 0.24
C ALA A 139 -7.66 -24.94 -0.34
N GLY A 140 -8.13 -23.69 -0.19
CA GLY A 140 -9.35 -23.28 -0.88
C GLY A 140 -9.14 -23.31 -2.39
N ILE A 141 -8.05 -22.70 -2.86
CA ILE A 141 -7.57 -22.77 -4.24
C ILE A 141 -6.12 -23.21 -4.24
N ALA A 142 -5.84 -24.42 -4.75
CA ALA A 142 -4.51 -24.99 -4.75
C ALA A 142 -3.70 -24.56 -5.98
N VAL A 143 -2.56 -23.90 -5.75
CA VAL A 143 -1.61 -23.44 -6.77
C VAL A 143 -0.19 -23.81 -6.31
N ASN A 144 0.31 -24.96 -6.77
CA ASN A 144 1.62 -25.49 -6.36
C ASN A 144 2.77 -24.99 -7.25
N ASP A 145 4.01 -25.22 -6.80
CA ASP A 145 5.22 -24.95 -7.61
C ASP A 145 5.09 -25.53 -9.01
N GLY A 146 5.44 -24.72 -10.01
CA GLY A 146 5.23 -25.05 -11.42
C GLY A 146 3.83 -24.79 -11.97
N VAL A 147 2.88 -24.24 -11.19
CA VAL A 147 1.55 -23.80 -11.66
C VAL A 147 1.49 -22.28 -11.70
N GLN A 148 0.87 -21.73 -12.75
CA GLN A 148 0.57 -20.29 -12.86
C GLN A 148 -0.95 -20.08 -12.91
N LEU A 149 -1.45 -19.23 -12.02
CA LEU A 149 -2.85 -18.82 -11.96
C LEU A 149 -2.96 -17.29 -11.95
N THR A 150 -3.76 -16.77 -12.87
CA THR A 150 -4.20 -15.37 -12.87
C THR A 150 -5.65 -15.30 -12.37
N ILE A 151 -5.92 -14.45 -11.39
CA ILE A 151 -7.25 -14.16 -10.87
C ILE A 151 -7.63 -12.74 -11.25
N ASP A 152 -8.83 -12.57 -11.80
CA ASP A 152 -9.34 -11.25 -12.20
C ASP A 152 -10.87 -11.24 -12.16
N LYS A 153 -11.48 -10.05 -12.09
CA LYS A 153 -12.92 -9.92 -12.35
C LYS A 153 -13.21 -10.21 -13.81
N ALA A 154 -14.36 -10.81 -14.11
CA ALA A 154 -14.74 -11.01 -15.50
C ALA A 154 -14.90 -9.66 -16.23
N ALA A 155 -14.66 -9.65 -17.54
CA ALA A 155 -14.64 -8.42 -18.33
C ALA A 155 -15.98 -7.67 -18.35
N ASP A 156 -17.08 -8.38 -18.14
CA ASP A 156 -18.45 -7.84 -18.05
C ASP A 156 -18.82 -7.35 -16.64
N VAL A 157 -17.93 -7.50 -15.65
CA VAL A 157 -18.10 -6.94 -14.31
C VAL A 157 -17.48 -5.55 -14.25
N ALA A 158 -18.31 -4.55 -13.94
CA ALA A 158 -17.90 -3.15 -13.93
C ALA A 158 -16.84 -2.84 -12.87
N ASN A 159 -17.07 -3.24 -11.61
CA ASN A 159 -16.22 -2.88 -10.48
C ASN A 159 -15.65 -4.10 -9.75
N ASP A 160 -14.49 -3.94 -9.12
CA ASP A 160 -13.88 -5.00 -8.29
C ASP A 160 -14.79 -5.43 -7.12
N ALA A 161 -15.60 -4.52 -6.58
CA ALA A 161 -16.53 -4.77 -5.49
C ALA A 161 -17.66 -5.76 -5.85
N ASP A 162 -17.95 -5.91 -7.15
CA ASP A 162 -19.05 -6.76 -7.66
C ASP A 162 -18.57 -8.18 -8.04
N ALA A 163 -17.26 -8.44 -7.94
CA ALA A 163 -16.63 -9.72 -8.20
C ALA A 163 -15.90 -10.20 -6.93
N VAL A 164 -16.66 -10.77 -6.00
CA VAL A 164 -16.17 -11.15 -4.68
C VAL A 164 -15.77 -12.61 -4.66
N LEU A 165 -14.55 -12.88 -4.20
CA LEU A 165 -14.03 -14.21 -3.93
C LEU A 165 -13.58 -14.29 -2.47
N THR A 166 -14.29 -15.08 -1.68
CA THR A 166 -13.85 -15.46 -0.33
C THR A 166 -13.27 -16.87 -0.38
N VAL A 167 -12.05 -17.04 0.13
CA VAL A 167 -11.32 -18.32 0.09
C VAL A 167 -10.83 -18.69 1.48
N LEU A 168 -11.10 -19.92 1.88
CA LEU A 168 -10.72 -20.46 3.17
C LEU A 168 -9.86 -21.73 3.00
N GLY A 169 -8.63 -21.66 3.52
CA GLY A 169 -7.74 -22.82 3.64
C GLY A 169 -7.92 -23.53 4.98
N LYS A 170 -7.68 -24.84 5.00
CA LYS A 170 -7.70 -25.70 6.20
C LYS A 170 -6.48 -26.64 6.22
N ASN A 171 -6.31 -27.34 7.34
CA ASN A 171 -5.31 -28.40 7.52
C ASN A 171 -3.89 -27.96 7.09
N GLY A 172 -3.43 -26.80 7.60
CA GLY A 172 -2.09 -26.27 7.31
C GLY A 172 -1.87 -25.78 5.87
N SER A 173 -2.94 -25.55 5.11
CA SER A 173 -2.88 -25.11 3.71
C SER A 173 -3.28 -23.66 3.53
N ALA A 174 -2.72 -23.00 2.51
CA ALA A 174 -3.04 -21.61 2.22
C ALA A 174 -4.50 -21.47 1.76
N ALA A 175 -5.08 -20.27 1.85
CA ALA A 175 -6.37 -20.05 1.20
C ALA A 175 -6.19 -20.13 -0.32
N ILE A 176 -5.24 -19.38 -0.85
CA ILE A 176 -4.84 -19.41 -2.27
C ILE A 176 -3.34 -19.69 -2.32
N GLY A 177 -2.94 -20.83 -2.88
CA GLY A 177 -1.53 -21.18 -3.03
C GLY A 177 -1.22 -22.61 -2.64
N GLY A 178 -0.09 -22.80 -1.95
CA GLY A 178 0.39 -24.13 -1.58
C GLY A 178 -0.50 -24.81 -0.54
N TYR A 179 -0.41 -26.14 -0.50
CA TYR A 179 -1.09 -26.96 0.51
C TYR A 179 -0.19 -27.98 1.17
N TYR A 180 -0.61 -28.41 2.35
CA TYR A 180 0.15 -29.31 3.19
C TYR A 180 0.11 -30.76 2.69
N LYS A 181 1.28 -31.39 2.48
CA LYS A 181 1.44 -32.82 2.16
C LYS A 181 2.31 -33.51 3.22
N ASN A 182 1.81 -34.58 3.83
CA ASN A 182 2.55 -35.28 4.91
C ASN A 182 3.57 -36.30 4.40
N ASN A 183 3.74 -36.45 3.09
CA ASN A 183 4.61 -37.48 2.52
C ASN A 183 6.08 -37.03 2.35
N HIS A 184 6.54 -36.00 3.08
CA HIS A 184 7.96 -35.64 3.26
C HIS A 184 8.79 -35.39 1.96
N THR A 185 8.22 -35.50 0.75
CA THR A 185 8.95 -35.44 -0.52
C THR A 185 8.53 -34.28 -1.43
N ASP A 186 7.30 -33.78 -1.30
CA ASP A 186 6.79 -32.61 -2.02
C ASP A 186 6.27 -31.59 -1.00
N TYR A 187 7.14 -30.64 -0.64
CA TYR A 187 6.79 -29.56 0.27
C TYR A 187 5.86 -28.57 -0.44
N GLY A 188 4.70 -28.27 0.15
CA GLY A 188 3.60 -27.45 -0.36
C GLY A 188 3.95 -26.00 -0.72
N SER A 189 4.89 -25.86 -1.64
CA SER A 189 5.40 -24.61 -2.19
C SER A 189 4.34 -24.01 -3.09
N CYS A 190 4.13 -22.71 -2.94
CA CYS A 190 3.23 -21.97 -3.81
C CYS A 190 3.85 -21.79 -5.19
N GLY A 191 3.00 -21.87 -6.22
CA GLY A 191 3.34 -21.51 -7.59
C GLY A 191 3.32 -20.00 -7.82
N GLU A 192 2.99 -19.61 -9.05
CA GLU A 192 2.81 -18.23 -9.45
C GLU A 192 1.34 -17.83 -9.37
N ILE A 193 1.06 -16.80 -8.57
CA ILE A 193 -0.28 -16.23 -8.42
C ILE A 193 -0.21 -14.78 -8.88
N THR A 194 -1.01 -14.43 -9.89
CA THR A 194 -1.22 -13.05 -10.31
C THR A 194 -2.66 -12.64 -10.03
N ILE A 195 -2.86 -11.48 -9.40
CA ILE A 195 -4.17 -10.91 -9.14
C ILE A 195 -4.26 -9.56 -9.85
N ASN A 196 -5.19 -9.43 -10.79
CA ASN A 196 -5.39 -8.21 -11.56
C ASN A 196 -6.58 -7.37 -11.08
N GLY A 197 -7.59 -8.00 -10.47
CA GLY A 197 -8.84 -7.35 -10.10
C GLY A 197 -9.75 -8.25 -9.28
N GLY A 198 -10.93 -7.73 -8.93
CA GLY A 198 -11.88 -8.34 -8.01
C GLY A 198 -11.62 -8.01 -6.54
N THR A 199 -12.55 -8.44 -5.69
CA THR A 199 -12.45 -8.35 -4.23
C THR A 199 -12.11 -9.73 -3.67
N ILE A 200 -10.91 -9.89 -3.12
CA ILE A 200 -10.41 -11.19 -2.67
C ILE A 200 -10.21 -11.18 -1.15
N ASN A 201 -10.93 -12.06 -0.46
CA ASN A 201 -10.80 -12.28 0.98
C ASN A 201 -10.21 -13.67 1.23
N ALA A 202 -8.91 -13.75 1.50
CA ALA A 202 -8.18 -15.01 1.62
C ALA A 202 -7.73 -15.23 3.08
N THR A 203 -8.19 -16.32 3.70
CA THR A 203 -7.79 -16.70 5.06
C THR A 203 -7.14 -18.07 5.08
N GLY A 204 -5.86 -18.11 5.48
CA GLY A 204 -5.10 -19.33 5.61
C GLY A 204 -5.54 -20.21 6.78
N ALA A 205 -5.13 -21.47 6.78
CA ALA A 205 -5.53 -22.43 7.80
C ALA A 205 -5.16 -21.99 9.23
N ALA A 206 -6.16 -21.96 10.11
CA ALA A 206 -5.95 -21.85 11.55
C ALA A 206 -5.26 -23.11 12.12
N ALA A 207 -4.85 -23.01 13.39
CA ALA A 207 -4.22 -24.06 14.19
C ALA A 207 -4.83 -25.45 13.94
N TYR A 208 -3.99 -26.44 13.67
CA TYR A 208 -4.42 -27.84 13.64
C TYR A 208 -4.70 -28.31 15.09
N PRO A 209 -5.74 -29.13 15.37
CA PRO A 209 -6.19 -29.41 16.74
C PRO A 209 -5.14 -29.99 17.72
N ASN A 210 -4.04 -30.53 17.19
CA ASN A 210 -2.94 -31.12 17.96
C ASN A 210 -1.58 -30.46 17.70
N PHE A 211 -1.56 -29.37 16.92
CA PHE A 211 -0.36 -28.87 16.25
C PHE A 211 -0.54 -27.37 15.90
N VAL A 212 0.32 -26.52 16.46
CA VAL A 212 0.23 -25.04 16.51
C VAL A 212 0.61 -24.39 15.17
N TYR A 213 0.03 -24.87 14.06
CA TYR A 213 0.60 -24.70 12.72
C TYR A 213 -0.41 -24.12 11.72
N GLY A 214 -0.02 -23.09 10.98
CA GLY A 214 -0.86 -22.43 9.98
C GLY A 214 -0.14 -22.09 8.67
N ALA A 215 -0.91 -21.51 7.75
CA ALA A 215 -0.49 -21.21 6.38
C ALA A 215 -0.90 -19.80 5.96
N ALA A 216 -0.30 -19.31 4.87
CA ALA A 216 -0.57 -17.95 4.41
C ALA A 216 -2.02 -17.77 3.95
N GLY A 217 -2.52 -16.54 4.02
CA GLY A 217 -3.76 -16.20 3.30
C GLY A 217 -3.57 -16.42 1.80
N ILE A 218 -2.53 -15.81 1.25
CA ILE A 218 -2.08 -16.00 -0.13
C ILE A 218 -0.60 -16.38 -0.11
N GLY A 219 -0.26 -17.55 -0.65
CA GLY A 219 1.12 -18.02 -0.76
C GLY A 219 1.35 -19.41 -0.21
N GLY A 220 2.38 -19.56 0.62
CA GLY A 220 2.89 -20.85 1.09
C GLY A 220 2.04 -21.55 2.14
N SER A 221 2.13 -22.88 2.16
CA SER A 221 1.56 -23.74 3.20
C SER A 221 2.51 -23.94 4.39
N LEU A 222 2.06 -24.74 5.36
CA LEU A 222 2.88 -25.31 6.41
C LEU A 222 3.97 -26.25 5.86
N ILE A 223 5.19 -26.16 6.38
CA ILE A 223 6.25 -27.17 6.25
C ILE A 223 6.06 -28.18 7.38
N SER A 224 6.18 -29.51 7.22
CA SER A 224 6.17 -30.47 8.38
C SER A 224 7.53 -31.00 8.82
N VAL A 225 8.58 -30.81 8.05
CA VAL A 225 9.87 -31.52 8.20
C VAL A 225 10.91 -31.00 7.20
N GLN A 226 12.19 -31.04 7.57
CA GLN A 226 13.46 -31.04 6.77
C GLN A 226 13.45 -30.51 5.31
N GLY A 227 12.63 -29.51 4.98
CA GLY A 227 12.49 -28.95 3.63
C GLY A 227 12.12 -27.47 3.63
N PHE A 228 12.24 -26.86 2.45
CA PHE A 228 11.92 -25.45 2.20
C PHE A 228 10.56 -25.36 1.50
N THR A 229 9.60 -24.58 2.01
CA THR A 229 8.42 -24.20 1.22
C THR A 229 8.64 -22.85 0.60
N LYS A 230 8.51 -22.73 -0.72
CA LYS A 230 8.50 -21.41 -1.33
C LYS A 230 7.16 -20.73 -1.04
N GLY A 231 7.21 -19.47 -0.62
CA GLY A 231 6.03 -18.59 -0.55
C GLY A 231 5.43 -18.28 -1.93
N GLY A 232 6.10 -18.72 -3.00
CA GLY A 232 5.68 -18.55 -4.38
C GLY A 232 6.10 -17.22 -4.98
N THR A 233 5.67 -16.99 -6.22
CA THR A 233 5.73 -15.68 -6.87
C THR A 233 4.33 -15.10 -6.85
N ILE A 234 4.12 -14.06 -6.06
CA ILE A 234 2.82 -13.41 -5.87
C ILE A 234 2.89 -12.02 -6.49
N THR A 235 2.05 -11.76 -7.48
CA THR A 235 1.94 -10.45 -8.14
C THR A 235 0.54 -9.88 -7.97
N ILE A 236 0.41 -8.67 -7.43
CA ILE A 236 -0.85 -7.95 -7.29
C ILE A 236 -0.78 -6.69 -8.15
N ASN A 237 -1.55 -6.66 -9.23
CA ASN A 237 -1.65 -5.53 -10.15
C ASN A 237 -2.81 -4.59 -9.81
N GLY A 238 -3.87 -5.11 -9.18
CA GLY A 238 -5.09 -4.38 -8.88
C GLY A 238 -6.02 -5.15 -7.94
N GLY A 239 -7.26 -4.68 -7.80
CA GLY A 239 -8.28 -5.28 -6.93
C GLY A 239 -8.30 -4.76 -5.49
N ILE A 240 -9.21 -5.34 -4.70
CA ILE A 240 -9.38 -5.09 -3.26
C ILE A 240 -9.06 -6.39 -2.53
N ILE A 241 -7.90 -6.45 -1.88
CA ILE A 241 -7.35 -7.69 -1.34
C ILE A 241 -7.29 -7.61 0.18
N THR A 242 -7.93 -8.56 0.84
CA THR A 242 -7.78 -8.81 2.27
C THR A 242 -7.20 -10.20 2.46
N ALA A 243 -5.95 -10.29 2.91
CA ALA A 243 -5.25 -11.54 3.13
C ALA A 243 -4.87 -11.70 4.61
N THR A 244 -5.35 -12.77 5.24
CA THR A 244 -5.12 -13.06 6.66
C THR A 244 -4.38 -14.38 6.80
N GLY A 245 -3.23 -14.33 7.48
CA GLY A 245 -2.45 -15.50 7.79
C GLY A 245 -3.16 -16.38 8.81
N GLY A 246 -3.02 -17.69 8.61
CA GLY A 246 -3.26 -18.68 9.63
C GLY A 246 -2.23 -18.61 10.76
N GLU A 247 -2.29 -19.53 11.71
CA GLU A 247 -1.39 -19.52 12.86
C GLU A 247 0.09 -19.44 12.46
N ALA A 248 0.79 -18.43 12.99
CA ALA A 248 2.22 -18.18 12.75
C ALA A 248 2.60 -17.95 11.27
N ALA A 249 1.64 -17.65 10.40
CA ALA A 249 1.85 -17.44 8.97
C ALA A 249 1.60 -15.99 8.53
N ALA A 250 2.11 -15.63 7.35
CA ALA A 250 1.92 -14.31 6.77
C ALA A 250 0.52 -14.11 6.21
N GLY A 251 0.07 -12.86 6.12
CA GLY A 251 -1.11 -12.53 5.30
C GLY A 251 -0.85 -12.88 3.83
N ILE A 252 0.22 -12.31 3.28
CA ILE A 252 0.73 -12.58 1.94
C ILE A 252 2.18 -13.03 2.03
N GLY A 253 2.48 -14.22 1.52
CA GLY A 253 3.84 -14.76 1.45
C GLY A 253 3.96 -16.15 2.04
N GLY A 254 4.65 -16.30 3.17
CA GLY A 254 5.03 -17.60 3.73
C GLY A 254 4.04 -18.20 4.72
N GLY A 255 3.90 -19.52 4.68
CA GLY A 255 3.40 -20.30 5.81
C GLY A 255 4.45 -20.48 6.91
N MET A 256 4.11 -21.22 7.95
CA MET A 256 5.01 -21.51 9.07
C MET A 256 6.07 -22.56 8.71
N GLY A 257 7.33 -22.35 9.11
CA GLY A 257 8.42 -23.32 8.98
C GLY A 257 8.87 -23.95 10.31
N PHE A 258 9.48 -25.14 10.26
CA PHE A 258 9.99 -25.87 11.44
C PHE A 258 11.49 -25.76 11.69
N ASN A 259 12.27 -25.29 10.72
CA ASN A 259 13.73 -25.32 10.82
C ASN A 259 14.30 -23.91 10.72
N TYR A 260 15.23 -23.61 11.63
CA TYR A 260 16.05 -22.39 11.67
C TYR A 260 17.00 -22.22 10.46
N ASN A 261 16.78 -22.92 9.35
CA ASN A 261 17.65 -22.97 8.18
C ASN A 261 17.10 -22.18 6.97
N GLY A 262 16.13 -21.28 7.16
CA GLY A 262 15.64 -20.34 6.14
C GLY A 262 14.55 -20.85 5.23
N ALA A 263 13.46 -21.30 5.86
CA ALA A 263 12.56 -22.26 5.27
C ALA A 263 11.49 -21.70 4.31
N SER A 264 11.34 -20.37 4.19
CA SER A 264 10.33 -19.78 3.31
C SER A 264 10.84 -18.57 2.55
N GLN A 265 11.16 -18.76 1.26
CA GLN A 265 11.55 -17.69 0.32
C GLN A 265 10.45 -17.49 -0.72
N GLY A 266 10.31 -16.28 -1.22
CA GLY A 266 9.35 -15.97 -2.27
C GLY A 266 9.53 -14.56 -2.82
N ILE A 267 8.88 -14.29 -3.94
CA ILE A 267 8.83 -12.96 -4.55
C ILE A 267 7.42 -12.44 -4.38
N ILE A 268 7.27 -11.27 -3.77
CA ILE A 268 6.00 -10.58 -3.66
C ILE A 268 6.13 -9.26 -4.40
N THR A 269 5.31 -9.04 -5.41
CA THR A 269 5.27 -7.79 -6.18
C THR A 269 3.89 -7.16 -6.09
N ILE A 270 3.81 -5.92 -5.63
CA ILE A 270 2.56 -5.15 -5.57
C ILE A 270 2.72 -3.91 -6.45
N ASN A 271 2.02 -3.91 -7.58
CA ASN A 271 2.01 -2.81 -8.55
C ASN A 271 0.83 -1.84 -8.32
N GLY A 272 -0.26 -2.31 -7.71
CA GLY A 272 -1.49 -1.54 -7.54
C GLY A 272 -2.51 -2.21 -6.63
N GLY A 273 -3.72 -1.66 -6.60
CA GLY A 273 -4.84 -2.16 -5.79
C GLY A 273 -4.87 -1.61 -4.36
N THR A 274 -5.90 -2.01 -3.62
CA THR A 274 -6.02 -1.80 -2.17
C THR A 274 -5.72 -3.12 -1.47
N VAL A 275 -4.64 -3.18 -0.70
CA VAL A 275 -4.16 -4.43 -0.09
C VAL A 275 -4.12 -4.28 1.42
N VAL A 276 -4.85 -5.14 2.12
CA VAL A 276 -4.80 -5.32 3.57
C VAL A 276 -4.25 -6.71 3.85
N ALA A 277 -3.05 -6.79 4.40
CA ALA A 277 -2.38 -8.05 4.69
C ALA A 277 -2.05 -8.13 6.18
N SER A 278 -2.60 -9.13 6.86
CA SER A 278 -2.40 -9.32 8.30
C SER A 278 -1.80 -10.69 8.57
N GLY A 279 -0.64 -10.71 9.21
CA GLY A 279 -0.08 -11.93 9.77
C GLY A 279 -0.85 -12.38 11.01
N ASN A 280 -0.53 -13.55 11.53
CA ASN A 280 -1.10 -14.06 12.77
C ASN A 280 -0.01 -14.71 13.62
N LYS A 281 -0.16 -14.66 14.96
CA LYS A 281 0.82 -15.07 15.97
C LYS A 281 2.15 -14.36 15.73
N THR A 282 3.12 -14.95 15.04
CA THR A 282 4.43 -14.37 14.73
C THR A 282 4.65 -13.99 13.26
N GLY A 283 3.65 -14.20 12.40
CA GLY A 283 3.75 -13.96 10.97
C GLY A 283 3.81 -12.46 10.62
N ALA A 284 4.47 -12.16 9.50
CA ALA A 284 4.47 -10.81 8.93
C ALA A 284 3.12 -10.49 8.26
N GLY A 285 2.79 -9.21 8.10
CA GLY A 285 1.68 -8.81 7.23
C GLY A 285 1.95 -9.26 5.79
N ILE A 286 3.07 -8.80 5.25
CA ILE A 286 3.60 -9.17 3.93
C ILE A 286 5.03 -9.68 4.09
N GLY A 287 5.29 -10.92 3.66
CA GLY A 287 6.61 -11.55 3.69
C GLY A 287 6.59 -12.92 4.36
N GLY A 288 7.39 -13.12 5.40
CA GLY A 288 7.59 -14.44 6.03
C GLY A 288 6.50 -14.85 7.04
N GLY A 289 6.17 -16.14 7.07
CA GLY A 289 5.63 -16.83 8.26
C GLY A 289 6.77 -17.30 9.18
N ASN A 290 6.50 -17.72 10.42
CA ASN A 290 7.51 -18.07 11.44
C ASN A 290 8.65 -18.94 10.88
N THR A 291 9.89 -18.59 11.23
CA THR A 291 11.14 -19.13 10.66
C THR A 291 11.41 -18.84 9.18
N GLY A 292 10.51 -18.13 8.52
CA GLY A 292 10.59 -17.71 7.12
C GLY A 292 11.27 -16.35 6.96
N GLY A 293 12.35 -16.33 6.18
CA GLY A 293 13.09 -15.13 5.77
C GLY A 293 13.54 -15.25 4.32
N GLY A 294 14.12 -14.19 3.75
CA GLY A 294 14.66 -14.21 2.40
C GLY A 294 13.61 -13.94 1.32
N TYR A 295 12.57 -13.19 1.65
CA TYR A 295 11.63 -12.68 0.65
C TYR A 295 12.24 -11.52 -0.13
N ILE A 296 11.91 -11.45 -1.43
CA ILE A 296 12.07 -10.22 -2.21
C ILE A 296 10.69 -9.59 -2.31
N ILE A 297 10.50 -8.45 -1.66
CA ILE A 297 9.24 -7.73 -1.60
C ILE A 297 9.41 -6.45 -2.42
N ASN A 298 8.72 -6.36 -3.55
CA ASN A 298 8.73 -5.21 -4.44
C ASN A 298 7.37 -4.50 -4.37
N ILE A 299 7.36 -3.23 -3.97
CA ILE A 299 6.16 -2.41 -3.91
C ILE A 299 6.37 -1.22 -4.85
N ASN A 300 5.63 -1.24 -5.96
CA ASN A 300 5.70 -0.21 -7.01
C ASN A 300 4.50 0.75 -6.95
N GLY A 301 3.41 0.36 -6.30
CA GLY A 301 2.20 1.17 -6.21
C GLY A 301 1.14 0.59 -5.27
N GLY A 302 -0.07 1.14 -5.32
CA GLY A 302 -1.22 0.71 -4.52
C GLY A 302 -1.37 1.41 -3.17
N THR A 303 -2.46 1.09 -2.48
CA THR A 303 -2.74 1.49 -1.09
C THR A 303 -2.63 0.25 -0.22
N ILE A 304 -1.62 0.22 0.65
CA ILE A 304 -1.21 -1.00 1.37
C ILE A 304 -1.30 -0.76 2.87
N THR A 305 -2.00 -1.65 3.57
CA THR A 305 -1.97 -1.78 5.03
C THR A 305 -1.43 -3.16 5.38
N ALA A 306 -0.25 -3.21 5.99
CA ALA A 306 0.44 -4.45 6.32
C ALA A 306 0.68 -4.54 7.83
N ASN A 307 0.01 -5.50 8.48
CA ASN A 307 0.02 -5.66 9.92
C ASN A 307 0.74 -6.95 10.31
N GLY A 308 1.87 -6.82 11.00
CA GLY A 308 2.52 -7.93 11.67
C GLY A 308 1.73 -8.32 12.92
N SER A 309 1.87 -9.58 13.33
CA SER A 309 1.27 -10.07 14.58
C SER A 309 2.35 -10.36 15.62
N ALA A 310 1.94 -10.49 16.88
CA ALA A 310 2.80 -10.93 17.96
C ALA A 310 2.22 -12.11 18.75
N ASP A 311 3.11 -12.93 19.30
CA ASP A 311 2.82 -13.95 20.32
C ASP A 311 3.70 -13.72 21.54
N MET A 312 3.07 -13.72 22.73
CA MET A 312 3.72 -13.42 24.01
C MET A 312 5.00 -14.24 24.26
N ALA A 313 5.09 -15.48 23.75
CA ALA A 313 6.23 -16.37 23.92
C ALA A 313 7.22 -16.35 22.75
N GLU A 314 6.74 -16.17 21.52
CA GLU A 314 7.54 -16.39 20.29
C GLU A 314 7.95 -15.09 19.55
N GLY A 315 7.61 -13.92 20.10
CA GLY A 315 8.00 -12.61 19.57
C GLY A 315 7.00 -12.04 18.57
N ALA A 316 7.46 -11.15 17.69
CA ALA A 316 6.59 -10.46 16.74
C ALA A 316 7.15 -10.42 15.31
N GLY A 317 6.25 -10.54 14.34
CA GLY A 317 6.52 -10.37 12.92
C GLY A 317 6.49 -8.91 12.49
N ALA A 318 7.17 -8.60 11.38
CA ALA A 318 7.15 -7.28 10.78
C ALA A 318 5.79 -6.95 10.14
N GLY A 319 5.49 -5.66 9.95
CA GLY A 319 4.41 -5.27 9.03
C GLY A 319 4.73 -5.75 7.62
N ILE A 320 5.89 -5.33 7.11
CA ILE A 320 6.46 -5.77 5.83
C ILE A 320 7.87 -6.28 6.06
N GLY A 321 8.12 -7.54 5.72
CA GLY A 321 9.45 -8.14 5.78
C GLY A 321 9.44 -9.52 6.44
N SER A 322 10.34 -9.75 7.39
CA SER A 322 10.53 -11.07 7.99
C SER A 322 9.58 -11.34 9.17
N SER A 323 9.30 -12.62 9.44
CA SER A 323 8.64 -13.08 10.67
C SER A 323 9.59 -13.11 11.86
N SER A 324 9.09 -13.47 13.05
CA SER A 324 9.97 -13.99 14.12
C SER A 324 10.79 -15.18 13.60
N PHE A 325 12.04 -15.26 14.07
CA PHE A 325 13.03 -16.30 13.78
C PHE A 325 13.36 -16.47 12.29
N GLY A 326 13.21 -15.43 11.46
CA GLY A 326 13.56 -15.49 10.03
C GLY A 326 15.07 -15.65 9.81
N PHE A 327 15.56 -16.88 9.81
CA PHE A 327 16.98 -17.23 9.59
C PHE A 327 17.25 -17.61 8.13
N GLY A 328 18.51 -17.81 7.76
CA GLY A 328 18.97 -18.45 6.52
C GLY A 328 19.18 -17.53 5.31
N SER A 329 18.32 -16.53 5.09
CA SER A 329 18.57 -15.52 4.05
C SER A 329 17.97 -14.15 4.40
N PRO A 330 18.66 -13.04 4.07
CA PRO A 330 18.18 -11.71 4.36
C PRO A 330 17.01 -11.33 3.44
N THR A 331 15.94 -10.82 4.03
CA THR A 331 14.81 -10.26 3.28
C THR A 331 15.21 -8.95 2.60
N ILE A 332 14.76 -8.76 1.37
CA ILE A 332 14.96 -7.52 0.60
C ILE A 332 13.61 -6.86 0.41
N VAL A 333 13.48 -5.62 0.86
CA VAL A 333 12.28 -4.80 0.67
C VAL A 333 12.63 -3.64 -0.25
N ASN A 334 11.99 -3.58 -1.43
CA ASN A 334 12.14 -2.52 -2.41
C ASN A 334 10.81 -1.77 -2.54
N ILE A 335 10.81 -0.47 -2.26
CA ILE A 335 9.63 0.40 -2.35
C ILE A 335 9.95 1.53 -3.32
N SER A 336 9.25 1.56 -4.45
CA SER A 336 9.38 2.62 -5.45
C SER A 336 8.14 3.51 -5.56
N GLY A 337 7.02 3.13 -4.96
CA GLY A 337 5.78 3.89 -4.98
C GLY A 337 4.72 3.39 -4.00
N GLY A 338 3.50 3.93 -4.11
CA GLY A 338 2.35 3.55 -3.29
C GLY A 338 2.15 4.39 -2.03
N THR A 339 1.00 4.19 -1.38
CA THR A 339 0.67 4.70 -0.05
C THR A 339 0.66 3.53 0.93
N ILE A 340 1.62 3.48 1.84
CA ILE A 340 1.91 2.29 2.65
C ILE A 340 1.80 2.62 4.12
N THR A 341 1.02 1.83 4.85
CA THR A 341 1.04 1.78 6.31
C THR A 341 1.50 0.38 6.72
N ALA A 342 2.67 0.30 7.34
CA ALA A 342 3.25 -0.96 7.81
C ALA A 342 3.41 -0.91 9.33
N THR A 343 2.78 -1.84 10.04
CA THR A 343 2.79 -1.87 11.51
C THR A 343 3.32 -3.21 11.99
N GLY A 344 4.39 -3.18 12.79
CA GLY A 344 4.97 -4.37 13.40
C GLY A 344 4.13 -4.90 14.55
N GLY A 345 4.19 -6.22 14.78
CA GLY A 345 3.44 -6.86 15.85
C GLY A 345 3.82 -6.33 17.24
N THR A 346 2.81 -6.11 18.08
CA THR A 346 2.99 -5.56 19.44
C THR A 346 3.12 -6.66 20.49
N ASN A 347 4.28 -6.74 21.15
CA ASN A 347 4.56 -7.73 22.19
C ASN A 347 4.97 -7.04 23.50
N SER A 348 4.76 -7.68 24.65
CA SER A 348 5.26 -7.18 25.94
C SER A 348 6.79 -7.18 26.03
N ASN A 349 7.45 -8.07 25.28
CA ASN A 349 8.90 -8.27 25.35
C ASN A 349 9.63 -7.89 24.04
N PHE A 350 9.09 -8.26 22.89
CA PHE A 350 9.79 -8.17 21.60
C PHE A 350 8.89 -7.65 20.47
N GLY A 351 8.85 -6.33 20.27
CA GLY A 351 8.09 -5.72 19.18
C GLY A 351 8.73 -5.95 17.81
N GLY A 352 7.91 -6.21 16.79
CA GLY A 352 8.33 -6.38 15.39
C GLY A 352 8.54 -5.03 14.71
N SER A 353 9.34 -4.97 13.65
CA SER A 353 9.52 -3.71 12.91
C SER A 353 8.29 -3.35 12.08
N GLY A 354 8.10 -2.07 11.76
CA GLY A 354 7.11 -1.68 10.75
C GLY A 354 7.49 -2.26 9.39
N ILE A 355 8.71 -1.91 8.93
CA ILE A 355 9.34 -2.45 7.72
C ILE A 355 10.73 -2.98 8.09
N GLY A 356 11.02 -4.23 7.74
CA GLY A 356 12.31 -4.86 7.98
C GLY A 356 12.18 -6.23 8.64
N SER A 357 12.87 -6.41 9.76
CA SER A 357 13.01 -7.70 10.41
C SER A 357 11.88 -8.03 11.38
N GLY A 358 11.77 -9.31 11.75
CA GLY A 358 11.04 -9.82 12.91
C GLY A 358 11.99 -10.13 14.08
N TYR A 359 11.49 -10.68 15.19
CA TYR A 359 12.34 -11.06 16.34
C TYR A 359 13.42 -12.07 15.92
N LEU A 360 14.71 -11.86 16.28
CA LEU A 360 15.83 -12.76 15.96
C LEU A 360 15.93 -13.21 14.48
N SER A 361 15.66 -12.33 13.51
CA SER A 361 15.93 -12.61 12.08
C SER A 361 17.28 -12.07 11.59
N GLU A 362 17.72 -12.57 10.44
CA GLU A 362 18.87 -12.02 9.72
C GLU A 362 18.62 -10.57 9.26
N GLN A 363 19.69 -9.76 9.22
CA GLN A 363 19.61 -8.35 8.82
C GLN A 363 19.25 -8.24 7.32
N GLY A 364 18.07 -7.66 7.05
CA GLY A 364 17.60 -7.41 5.70
C GLY A 364 18.25 -6.20 5.01
N THR A 365 17.81 -5.96 3.77
CA THR A 365 18.07 -4.73 3.02
C THR A 365 16.75 -4.05 2.70
N ILE A 366 16.65 -2.75 2.99
CA ILE A 366 15.48 -1.92 2.70
C ILE A 366 15.89 -0.81 1.75
N ASN A 367 15.25 -0.74 0.59
CA ASN A 367 15.47 0.29 -0.42
C ASN A 367 14.16 1.04 -0.66
N ILE A 368 14.16 2.36 -0.44
CA ILE A 368 13.00 3.22 -0.66
C ILE A 368 13.39 4.33 -1.62
N THR A 369 12.81 4.32 -2.81
CA THR A 369 13.07 5.31 -3.87
C THR A 369 11.88 6.24 -4.16
N GLY A 370 10.70 5.91 -3.61
CA GLY A 370 9.46 6.68 -3.81
C GLY A 370 8.33 6.20 -2.88
N GLY A 371 7.17 6.85 -3.01
CA GLY A 371 5.96 6.54 -2.23
C GLY A 371 5.74 7.42 -0.98
N SER A 372 4.60 7.18 -0.33
CA SER A 372 4.23 7.75 0.97
C SER A 372 4.12 6.62 1.99
N ILE A 373 5.08 6.55 2.91
CA ILE A 373 5.28 5.44 3.83
C ILE A 373 5.05 5.90 5.27
N THR A 374 4.20 5.19 5.99
CA THR A 374 4.08 5.23 7.44
C THR A 374 4.49 3.88 8.00
N ALA A 375 5.62 3.83 8.71
CA ALA A 375 6.20 2.61 9.25
C ALA A 375 6.23 2.69 10.78
N ILE A 376 5.49 1.79 11.44
CA ILE A 376 5.25 1.82 12.88
C ILE A 376 5.82 0.55 13.49
N GLY A 377 6.84 0.69 14.32
CA GLY A 377 7.40 -0.41 15.10
C GLY A 377 6.46 -0.85 16.21
N GLY A 378 6.41 -2.15 16.45
CA GLY A 378 5.65 -2.74 17.54
C GLY A 378 6.17 -2.30 18.91
N SER A 379 5.25 -2.23 19.87
CA SER A 379 5.53 -1.91 21.28
C SER A 379 6.70 -2.75 21.83
N ASN A 380 7.54 -2.14 22.68
CA ASN A 380 8.70 -2.78 23.31
C ASN A 380 9.84 -3.21 22.36
N GLY A 381 10.09 -2.41 21.31
CA GLY A 381 11.43 -2.37 20.72
C GLY A 381 11.55 -2.66 19.24
N GLY A 382 10.45 -2.65 18.48
CA GLY A 382 10.54 -2.65 17.02
C GLY A 382 10.93 -1.27 16.49
N ALA A 383 11.86 -1.20 15.54
CA ALA A 383 12.08 0.03 14.78
C ALA A 383 10.87 0.32 13.87
N GLY A 384 10.67 1.59 13.51
CA GLY A 384 9.74 1.91 12.42
C GLY A 384 10.22 1.26 11.12
N ILE A 385 11.48 1.51 10.77
CA ILE A 385 12.19 0.90 9.64
C ILE A 385 13.53 0.31 10.13
N GLY A 386 13.73 -0.98 9.93
CA GLY A 386 14.97 -1.67 10.24
C GLY A 386 14.78 -2.85 11.19
N GLY A 387 15.54 -2.86 12.29
CA GLY A 387 15.68 -4.00 13.19
C GLY A 387 14.56 -4.12 14.24
N THR A 388 14.50 -5.29 14.88
CA THR A 388 13.58 -5.58 16.00
C THR A 388 14.30 -5.66 17.34
N SER A 389 13.54 -5.80 18.42
CA SER A 389 14.08 -6.00 19.76
C SER A 389 15.06 -7.19 19.77
N GLY A 390 16.30 -6.94 20.19
CA GLY A 390 17.37 -7.95 20.19
C GLY A 390 18.20 -8.06 18.90
N ASN A 391 17.94 -7.26 17.86
CA ASN A 391 18.68 -7.28 16.60
C ASN A 391 19.35 -5.93 16.28
N ASN A 392 20.42 -5.98 15.47
CA ASN A 392 21.03 -4.79 14.87
C ASN A 392 20.07 -4.10 13.89
N GLY A 393 20.33 -2.83 13.59
CA GLY A 393 19.65 -2.14 12.50
C GLY A 393 20.05 -2.69 11.14
N GLU A 394 19.14 -2.56 10.17
CA GLU A 394 19.32 -3.08 8.81
C GLU A 394 20.09 -2.11 7.91
N LYS A 395 20.42 -2.60 6.69
CA LYS A 395 20.92 -1.72 5.63
C LYS A 395 19.73 -1.00 4.98
N VAL A 396 19.56 0.27 5.30
CA VAL A 396 18.50 1.12 4.76
C VAL A 396 19.08 2.11 3.74
N THR A 397 18.49 2.15 2.55
CA THR A 397 18.82 3.13 1.50
C THR A 397 17.56 3.90 1.15
N ILE A 398 17.62 5.22 1.24
CA ILE A 398 16.50 6.10 0.89
C ILE A 398 17.01 7.16 -0.11
N SER A 399 16.39 7.21 -1.28
CA SER A 399 16.71 8.16 -2.35
C SER A 399 15.43 8.63 -3.04
N GLY A 400 15.48 9.66 -3.89
CA GLY A 400 14.30 10.14 -4.62
C GLY A 400 13.31 10.98 -3.80
N ASN A 401 13.67 11.36 -2.57
CA ASN A 401 12.86 12.19 -1.66
C ASN A 401 11.42 11.67 -1.36
N PRO A 402 11.23 10.39 -0.97
CA PRO A 402 9.94 9.86 -0.56
C PRO A 402 9.46 10.50 0.74
N LEU A 403 8.13 10.50 0.96
CA LEU A 403 7.56 10.84 2.26
C LEU A 403 7.64 9.61 3.17
N VAL A 404 8.50 9.65 4.19
CA VAL A 404 8.67 8.52 5.13
C VAL A 404 8.42 9.00 6.55
N LYS A 405 7.38 8.45 7.18
CA LYS A 405 7.04 8.63 8.59
C LYS A 405 7.36 7.35 9.35
N ALA A 406 8.55 7.27 9.92
CA ALA A 406 8.96 6.16 10.77
C ALA A 406 8.70 6.48 12.25
N PHE A 407 8.10 5.53 12.97
CA PHE A 407 7.79 5.63 14.40
C PHE A 407 8.27 4.35 15.10
N ALA A 408 9.21 4.48 16.02
CA ALA A 408 9.71 3.36 16.79
C ALA A 408 8.77 2.95 17.94
N GLY A 409 8.82 1.67 18.29
CA GLY A 409 8.38 1.21 19.59
C GLY A 409 9.32 1.67 20.72
N THR A 410 8.88 1.52 21.97
CA THR A 410 9.63 1.96 23.15
C THR A 410 11.05 1.40 23.20
N GLY A 411 12.05 2.29 23.22
CA GLY A 411 13.47 1.94 23.32
C GLY A 411 14.17 1.53 22.01
N ALA A 412 13.47 1.59 20.88
CA ALA A 412 14.04 1.42 19.53
C ALA A 412 14.29 2.76 18.83
N GLU A 413 14.91 2.71 17.65
CA GLU A 413 15.11 3.86 16.78
C GLU A 413 14.03 3.92 15.70
N ASP A 414 13.62 5.13 15.28
CA ASP A 414 12.60 5.29 14.22
C ASP A 414 13.07 4.61 12.93
N ILE A 415 14.33 4.88 12.55
CA ILE A 415 15.06 4.15 11.51
C ILE A 415 16.36 3.66 12.12
N GLY A 416 16.58 2.34 12.08
CA GLY A 416 17.79 1.72 12.58
C GLY A 416 17.51 0.48 13.41
N LYS A 417 18.10 0.39 14.61
CA LYS A 417 18.00 -0.81 15.46
C LYS A 417 16.78 -0.84 16.36
N GLY A 418 16.42 -2.04 16.78
CA GLY A 418 15.45 -2.25 17.85
C GLY A 418 16.05 -2.07 19.25
N LYS A 419 15.21 -2.30 20.26
CA LYS A 419 15.57 -2.18 21.69
C LYS A 419 16.57 -3.26 22.12
N GLY A 420 17.45 -2.92 23.07
CA GLY A 420 18.07 -3.90 23.97
C GLY A 420 19.46 -4.41 23.60
N MET A 421 20.06 -3.99 22.49
CA MET A 421 21.45 -4.37 22.19
C MET A 421 22.33 -3.16 21.85
N GLY A 422 23.53 -3.14 22.42
CA GLY A 422 24.62 -2.20 22.10
C GLY A 422 25.15 -2.35 20.66
N GLY A 423 24.39 -3.00 19.78
CA GLY A 423 24.69 -3.24 18.38
C GLY A 423 24.56 -2.00 17.50
N SER A 424 24.96 -2.14 16.24
CA SER A 424 24.94 -1.06 15.25
C SER A 424 23.50 -0.67 14.89
N SER A 425 23.26 0.62 14.69
CA SER A 425 22.00 1.16 14.15
C SER A 425 21.78 0.83 12.66
N GLY A 426 22.70 0.07 12.05
CA GLY A 426 22.68 -0.20 10.61
C GLY A 426 23.24 0.97 9.83
N THR A 427 22.77 1.15 8.59
CA THR A 427 23.15 2.31 7.77
C THR A 427 21.91 2.95 7.18
N LEU A 428 21.92 4.27 7.07
CA LEU A 428 21.00 5.02 6.22
C LEU A 428 21.83 5.66 5.11
N LYS A 429 21.55 5.30 3.87
CA LYS A 429 22.33 5.72 2.70
C LYS A 429 21.48 6.42 1.67
N ASN A 430 22.09 7.34 0.91
CA ASN A 430 21.60 7.74 -0.40
C ASN A 430 22.71 7.46 -1.41
N GLY A 431 22.54 6.43 -2.24
CA GLY A 431 23.66 5.87 -3.01
C GLY A 431 24.76 5.34 -2.08
N THR A 432 25.97 5.90 -2.18
CA THR A 432 27.12 5.54 -1.34
C THR A 432 27.22 6.37 -0.05
N ASP A 433 26.55 7.52 0.00
CA ASP A 433 26.75 8.53 1.03
C ASP A 433 25.96 8.20 2.29
N ASP A 434 26.56 8.41 3.45
CA ASP A 434 25.87 8.30 4.74
C ASP A 434 24.90 9.45 4.94
N TRP A 435 23.68 9.12 5.33
CA TRP A 435 22.59 10.05 5.58
C TRP A 435 22.01 9.83 6.98
N VAL A 436 21.24 10.82 7.44
CA VAL A 436 20.47 10.80 8.70
C VAL A 436 19.01 11.12 8.42
N TYR A 437 18.16 10.68 9.34
CA TYR A 437 16.75 10.99 9.41
C TYR A 437 16.54 12.05 10.48
N LEU A 438 15.95 13.18 10.10
CA LEU A 438 15.67 14.31 10.97
C LEU A 438 14.15 14.47 11.09
N LYS A 439 13.64 14.29 12.30
CA LYS A 439 12.25 14.59 12.64
C LYS A 439 12.19 16.00 13.21
N PHE A 440 11.69 16.95 12.44
CA PHE A 440 11.46 18.30 12.94
C PHE A 440 10.13 18.36 13.67
N HIS A 441 10.08 19.05 14.80
CA HIS A 441 8.86 19.45 15.47
C HIS A 441 8.83 20.96 15.58
N VAL A 442 7.92 21.60 14.85
CA VAL A 442 7.81 23.06 14.79
C VAL A 442 6.62 23.51 15.61
N THR A 443 6.89 24.37 16.58
CA THR A 443 5.87 24.95 17.46
C THR A 443 5.92 26.47 17.42
N LYS A 444 4.81 27.12 17.76
CA LYS A 444 4.70 28.57 17.97
C LYS A 444 3.82 28.78 19.19
N GLU A 445 4.33 29.48 20.20
CA GLU A 445 3.56 29.79 21.43
C GLU A 445 2.96 28.53 22.09
N GLY A 446 3.68 27.40 22.04
CA GLY A 446 3.23 26.11 22.58
C GLY A 446 2.26 25.32 21.70
N SER A 447 1.84 25.86 20.56
CA SER A 447 0.97 25.18 19.58
C SER A 447 1.77 24.62 18.41
N ASN A 448 1.32 23.50 17.85
CA ASN A 448 1.92 22.90 16.65
C ASN A 448 1.71 23.80 15.42
N VAL A 449 2.73 23.93 14.57
CA VAL A 449 2.66 24.73 13.35
C VAL A 449 2.56 23.79 12.15
N ALA A 450 1.38 23.71 11.54
CA ALA A 450 1.16 23.00 10.29
C ALA A 450 1.56 23.88 9.08
N GLY A 451 2.09 23.28 8.02
CA GLY A 451 2.44 24.01 6.80
C GLY A 451 3.73 24.84 6.88
N ALA A 452 4.55 24.68 7.91
CA ALA A 452 5.87 25.29 7.96
C ALA A 452 6.80 24.59 6.95
N THR A 453 7.56 25.35 6.17
CA THR A 453 8.51 24.85 5.18
C THR A 453 9.91 24.79 5.78
N ILE A 454 10.46 23.59 5.91
CA ILE A 454 11.84 23.33 6.32
C ILE A 454 12.69 23.21 5.05
N ASN A 455 13.67 24.09 4.89
CA ASN A 455 14.65 24.04 3.83
C ASN A 455 15.95 23.42 4.36
N ILE A 456 16.41 22.34 3.73
CA ILE A 456 17.67 21.66 4.04
C ILE A 456 18.41 21.44 2.72
N ASN A 457 19.57 22.07 2.56
CA ASN A 457 20.31 22.09 1.30
C ASN A 457 19.39 22.54 0.13
N SER A 458 19.16 21.69 -0.86
CA SER A 458 18.24 21.94 -1.99
C SER A 458 16.86 21.29 -1.84
N SER A 459 16.57 20.67 -0.69
CA SER A 459 15.33 19.96 -0.40
C SER A 459 14.40 20.79 0.47
N GLN A 460 13.10 20.70 0.19
CA GLN A 460 12.05 21.32 0.99
C GLN A 460 11.12 20.26 1.59
N TYR A 461 10.78 20.44 2.86
CA TYR A 461 9.88 19.58 3.61
C TYR A 461 8.80 20.45 4.26
N THR A 462 7.59 19.92 4.43
CA THR A 462 6.49 20.68 5.03
C THR A 462 5.96 19.97 6.26
N THR A 463 5.66 20.71 7.33
CA THR A 463 5.07 20.12 8.54
C THR A 463 3.63 19.70 8.33
N ASP A 464 3.27 18.56 8.92
CA ASP A 464 1.88 18.11 9.01
C ASP A 464 1.09 18.82 10.12
N ALA A 465 -0.17 18.42 10.32
CA ALA A 465 -1.04 18.98 11.35
C ALA A 465 -0.48 18.84 12.78
N GLY A 466 0.41 17.87 13.02
CA GLY A 466 1.11 17.70 14.29
C GLY A 466 2.33 18.59 14.46
N GLY A 467 2.66 19.42 13.46
CA GLY A 467 3.86 20.23 13.44
C GLY A 467 5.12 19.43 13.09
N TYR A 468 4.97 18.21 12.54
CA TYR A 468 6.10 17.35 12.22
C TYR A 468 6.47 17.37 10.75
N ALA A 469 7.76 17.48 10.45
CA ALA A 469 8.33 17.22 9.13
C ALA A 469 9.41 16.14 9.24
N TYR A 470 9.49 15.29 8.22
CA TYR A 470 10.37 14.12 8.19
C TYR A 470 11.37 14.29 7.05
N CYS A 471 12.61 14.54 7.40
CA CYS A 471 13.63 15.00 6.48
C CYS A 471 14.79 14.01 6.39
N PHE A 472 15.44 13.98 5.25
CA PHE A 472 16.64 13.20 4.99
C PHE A 472 17.79 14.16 4.67
N ALA A 473 18.93 13.98 5.32
CA ALA A 473 20.10 14.85 5.13
C ALA A 473 21.41 14.06 5.15
N PRO A 474 22.49 14.54 4.52
CA PRO A 474 23.82 13.95 4.65
C PRO A 474 24.26 13.83 6.11
N LYS A 475 25.05 12.81 6.46
CA LYS A 475 25.60 12.57 7.80
C LYS A 475 26.78 13.52 8.11
N SER A 476 26.53 14.81 7.98
CA SER A 476 27.36 15.94 8.41
C SER A 476 26.46 17.01 8.98
N ASN A 477 26.95 17.85 9.90
CA ASN A 477 26.17 18.94 10.49
C ASN A 477 25.42 19.71 9.39
N THR A 478 24.09 19.66 9.43
CA THR A 478 23.24 20.13 8.34
C THR A 478 22.56 21.42 8.76
N ALA A 479 22.84 22.50 8.03
CA ALA A 479 22.15 23.77 8.21
C ALA A 479 20.71 23.67 7.68
N TYR A 480 19.78 24.35 8.35
CA TYR A 480 18.39 24.43 7.94
C TYR A 480 17.84 25.85 8.13
N THR A 481 16.82 26.18 7.34
CA THR A 481 15.92 27.32 7.61
C THR A 481 14.48 26.82 7.68
N ILE A 482 13.64 27.53 8.43
CA ILE A 482 12.21 27.23 8.55
C ILE A 482 11.42 28.51 8.32
N ASP A 483 10.52 28.46 7.35
CA ASP A 483 9.57 29.50 7.02
C ASP A 483 8.17 29.06 7.45
N ALA A 484 7.47 29.93 8.19
CA ALA A 484 6.08 29.69 8.56
C ALA A 484 5.30 31.00 8.50
N ALA A 485 4.06 30.94 8.02
CA ALA A 485 3.21 32.12 7.88
C ALA A 485 3.03 32.84 9.24
N GLY A 486 3.26 34.16 9.26
CA GLY A 486 3.13 34.97 10.47
C GLY A 486 4.24 34.73 11.51
N CYS A 487 5.37 34.15 11.11
CA CYS A 487 6.55 33.93 11.95
C CYS A 487 7.79 34.56 11.31
N GLN A 488 8.76 34.93 12.15
CA GLN A 488 10.12 35.21 11.71
C GLN A 488 10.77 33.91 11.22
N GLN A 489 11.60 33.99 10.18
CA GLN A 489 12.35 32.82 9.70
C GLN A 489 13.28 32.32 10.81
N ALA A 490 13.21 31.01 11.09
CA ALA A 490 14.14 30.36 12.00
C ALA A 490 15.28 29.71 11.21
N SER A 491 16.48 29.68 11.77
CA SER A 491 17.61 28.94 11.19
C SER A 491 18.43 28.26 12.27
N GLY A 492 19.14 27.21 11.89
CA GLY A 492 19.98 26.46 12.82
C GLY A 492 20.76 25.35 12.14
N THR A 493 21.44 24.53 12.96
CA THR A 493 22.20 23.38 12.51
C THR A 493 21.74 22.15 13.27
N ALA A 494 21.32 21.11 12.54
CA ALA A 494 20.98 19.83 13.15
C ALA A 494 22.27 19.03 13.46
N SER A 495 22.33 18.48 14.67
CA SER A 495 23.39 17.55 15.09
C SER A 495 23.10 16.15 14.54
N ASN A 496 24.11 15.55 13.90
CA ASN A 496 23.97 14.28 13.17
C ASN A 496 24.65 13.11 13.91
N ALA A 497 24.61 13.12 15.25
CA ALA A 497 25.26 12.13 16.09
C ALA A 497 24.62 10.73 16.01
N LYS A 498 23.32 10.64 15.68
CA LYS A 498 22.58 9.38 15.51
C LYS A 498 21.97 9.27 14.12
N ILE A 499 21.56 8.06 13.73
CA ILE A 499 20.86 7.83 12.45
C ILE A 499 19.49 8.52 12.44
N SER A 500 18.78 8.54 13.58
CA SER A 500 17.52 9.29 13.78
C SER A 500 17.69 10.37 14.86
N ASN A 501 17.30 11.61 14.56
CA ASN A 501 17.38 12.75 15.49
C ASN A 501 16.07 13.57 15.49
N LEU A 502 15.63 13.98 16.68
CA LEU A 502 14.53 14.93 16.86
C LEU A 502 15.09 16.36 16.92
N VAL A 503 14.53 17.27 16.12
CA VAL A 503 14.89 18.69 16.09
C VAL A 503 13.66 19.51 16.49
N ASN A 504 13.67 20.04 17.71
CA ASN A 504 12.59 20.90 18.18
C ASN A 504 12.92 22.36 17.83
N VAL A 505 11.98 23.04 17.16
CA VAL A 505 12.11 24.45 16.82
C VAL A 505 10.87 25.20 17.28
N THR A 506 11.07 26.26 18.06
CA THR A 506 10.01 27.18 18.45
C THR A 506 10.13 28.44 17.61
N MET A 507 9.13 28.69 16.77
CA MET A 507 9.02 29.86 15.91
C MET A 507 8.65 31.09 16.74
N THR A 508 9.26 32.22 16.39
CA THR A 508 8.91 33.53 16.94
C THR A 508 7.86 34.19 16.06
N ALA A 509 6.78 34.69 16.65
CA ALA A 509 5.77 35.45 15.91
C ALA A 509 6.41 36.68 15.23
N ALA A 510 6.00 36.96 14.00
CA ALA A 510 6.44 38.18 13.35
C ALA A 510 5.75 39.40 13.99
N VAL A 511 6.53 40.43 14.32
CA VAL A 511 5.98 41.74 14.66
C VAL A 511 5.41 42.33 13.38
N THR A 512 4.16 42.78 13.43
CA THR A 512 3.48 43.38 12.29
C THR A 512 2.83 44.70 12.68
N TYR A 513 2.73 45.59 11.70
CA TYR A 513 2.18 46.92 11.82
C TYR A 513 1.12 47.18 10.75
N THR A 514 0.33 48.22 10.96
CA THR A 514 -0.68 48.70 10.02
C THR A 514 -0.25 50.04 9.45
N VAL A 515 -0.29 50.16 8.11
CA VAL A 515 -0.13 51.44 7.41
C VAL A 515 -1.51 51.97 7.07
N SER A 516 -1.91 53.06 7.70
CA SER A 516 -3.18 53.75 7.46
C SER A 516 -2.98 54.92 6.51
N PHE A 517 -4.01 55.23 5.70
CA PHE A 517 -3.94 56.29 4.69
C PHE A 517 -4.96 57.39 5.00
N GLU A 518 -4.48 58.59 5.31
CA GLU A 518 -5.30 59.79 5.40
C GLU A 518 -5.20 60.58 4.09
N SER A 519 -6.26 60.48 3.29
CA SER A 519 -6.31 61.09 1.96
C SER A 519 -6.43 62.62 1.97
N ASN A 520 -6.59 63.27 3.13
CA ASN A 520 -6.70 64.71 3.29
C ASN A 520 -7.78 65.32 2.38
N GLY A 521 -8.97 64.72 2.39
CA GLY A 521 -10.11 65.12 1.55
C GLY A 521 -10.06 64.62 0.10
N GLY A 522 -9.17 63.66 -0.20
CA GLY A 522 -9.23 62.89 -1.44
C GLY A 522 -10.18 61.69 -1.35
N SER A 523 -10.18 60.84 -2.38
CA SER A 523 -10.90 59.56 -2.37
C SER A 523 -10.33 58.62 -1.30
N PRO A 524 -11.17 57.81 -0.63
CA PRO A 524 -10.73 56.93 0.45
C PRO A 524 -9.76 55.86 -0.04
N VAL A 525 -8.82 55.49 0.85
CA VAL A 525 -7.81 54.47 0.61
C VAL A 525 -7.81 53.49 1.78
N ALA A 526 -7.87 52.20 1.49
CA ALA A 526 -7.87 51.17 2.53
C ALA A 526 -6.49 51.07 3.21
N ALA A 527 -6.48 50.84 4.52
CA ALA A 527 -5.25 50.53 5.25
C ALA A 527 -4.64 49.21 4.78
N ILE A 528 -3.32 49.10 4.91
CA ILE A 528 -2.59 47.84 4.67
C ILE A 528 -2.27 47.24 6.05
N PRO A 529 -2.99 46.19 6.49
CA PRO A 529 -2.72 45.50 7.75
C PRO A 529 -1.58 44.48 7.61
N ASN A 530 -1.09 43.97 8.74
CA ASN A 530 -0.14 42.86 8.83
C ASN A 530 1.19 43.08 8.08
N VAL A 531 1.65 44.32 7.98
CA VAL A 531 2.95 44.66 7.38
C VAL A 531 4.04 44.20 8.32
N VAL A 532 4.89 43.26 7.89
CA VAL A 532 6.00 42.76 8.72
C VAL A 532 6.96 43.90 9.03
N GLU A 533 7.42 43.99 10.28
CA GLU A 533 8.40 44.98 10.69
C GLU A 533 9.64 44.99 9.77
N ASN A 534 10.13 46.19 9.43
CA ASN A 534 11.22 46.43 8.49
C ASN A 534 10.97 45.95 7.05
N SER A 535 9.72 45.70 6.66
CA SER A 535 9.34 45.51 5.25
C SER A 535 8.84 46.81 4.62
N THR A 536 8.75 46.84 3.29
CA THR A 536 8.14 47.94 2.53
C THR A 536 6.75 47.54 2.03
N VAL A 537 5.96 48.54 1.64
CA VAL A 537 4.60 48.31 1.10
C VAL A 537 4.48 48.86 -0.31
N ALA A 538 3.71 48.17 -1.15
CA ALA A 538 3.27 48.71 -2.42
C ALA A 538 2.26 49.85 -2.17
N LEU A 539 2.48 51.00 -2.81
CA LEU A 539 1.57 52.14 -2.68
C LEU A 539 0.26 51.88 -3.46
N PRO A 540 -0.87 52.47 -3.02
CA PRO A 540 -2.15 52.37 -3.70
C PRO A 540 -2.07 52.78 -5.18
N THR A 541 -2.60 51.93 -6.07
CA THR A 541 -2.71 52.20 -7.51
C THR A 541 -4.15 51.96 -7.99
N PRO A 542 -4.79 52.92 -8.68
CA PRO A 542 -4.32 54.30 -8.93
C PRO A 542 -4.19 55.13 -7.63
N PRO A 543 -3.40 56.23 -7.64
CA PRO A 543 -3.35 57.13 -6.50
C PRO A 543 -4.74 57.72 -6.20
N PRO A 544 -4.99 58.21 -4.97
CA PRO A 544 -6.26 58.85 -4.65
C PRO A 544 -6.48 60.07 -5.55
N THR A 545 -7.73 60.50 -5.65
CA THR A 545 -8.11 61.71 -6.42
C THR A 545 -8.75 62.76 -5.52
N LYS A 546 -8.49 64.03 -5.81
CA LYS A 546 -9.09 65.18 -5.12
C LYS A 546 -9.41 66.27 -6.15
N ALA A 547 -10.68 66.69 -6.22
CA ALA A 547 -11.12 67.65 -7.22
C ALA A 547 -10.37 68.99 -7.10
N GLY A 548 -9.81 69.47 -8.22
CA GLY A 548 -9.02 70.71 -8.27
C GLY A 548 -7.56 70.58 -7.84
N TYR A 549 -7.05 69.36 -7.59
CA TYR A 549 -5.67 69.12 -7.15
C TYR A 549 -5.02 67.96 -7.92
N SER A 550 -3.70 67.97 -8.05
CA SER A 550 -2.87 66.82 -8.45
C SER A 550 -2.26 66.16 -7.21
N PHE A 551 -2.26 64.82 -7.17
CA PHE A 551 -1.62 64.05 -6.10
C PHE A 551 -0.10 64.19 -6.18
N ALA A 552 0.53 64.64 -5.09
CA ALA A 552 1.97 64.89 -5.04
C ALA A 552 2.77 63.77 -4.36
N GLY A 553 2.13 62.94 -3.53
CA GLY A 553 2.80 61.84 -2.81
C GLY A 553 2.15 61.54 -1.45
N TRP A 554 2.64 60.48 -0.80
CA TRP A 554 2.32 60.13 0.59
C TRP A 554 3.45 60.59 1.50
N TYR A 555 3.13 61.11 2.68
CA TYR A 555 4.10 61.64 3.63
C TYR A 555 3.83 61.13 5.05
N ILE A 556 4.87 61.03 5.88
CA ILE A 556 4.77 60.52 7.26
C ILE A 556 4.17 61.58 8.21
N ASP A 557 4.28 62.87 7.85
CA ASP A 557 3.72 63.99 8.59
C ASP A 557 2.63 64.74 7.80
N ASN A 558 1.68 65.36 8.51
CA ASN A 558 0.56 66.10 7.90
C ASN A 558 0.73 67.63 7.93
N ASP A 559 1.82 68.13 8.50
CA ASP A 559 2.03 69.57 8.72
C ASP A 559 2.98 70.14 7.67
N THR A 560 4.19 69.59 7.59
CA THR A 560 5.29 70.12 6.76
C THR A 560 5.44 69.35 5.44
N PHE A 561 4.97 68.11 5.39
CA PHE A 561 5.19 67.17 4.29
C PHE A 561 6.69 67.09 3.93
N ALA A 562 7.53 66.94 4.95
CA ALA A 562 8.99 66.92 4.83
C ALA A 562 9.51 65.50 4.57
N ASP A 563 8.89 64.50 5.18
CA ASP A 563 9.33 63.10 5.11
C ASP A 563 8.40 62.29 4.19
N GLU A 564 8.87 62.03 2.97
CA GLU A 564 8.10 61.29 1.96
C GLU A 564 8.05 59.79 2.28
N PHE A 565 6.85 59.22 2.20
CA PHE A 565 6.61 57.78 2.29
C PHE A 565 6.52 57.18 0.88
N THR A 566 7.52 56.38 0.53
CA THR A 566 7.66 55.77 -0.79
C THR A 566 7.53 54.24 -0.71
N ALA A 567 7.44 53.55 -1.85
CA ALA A 567 7.50 52.09 -1.88
C ALA A 567 8.85 51.50 -1.40
N GLY A 568 9.86 52.35 -1.17
CA GLY A 568 11.14 51.99 -0.56
C GLY A 568 11.22 52.30 0.94
N THR A 569 10.21 52.93 1.54
CA THR A 569 10.22 53.29 2.97
C THR A 569 9.88 52.08 3.83
N PHE A 570 10.74 51.76 4.81
CA PHE A 570 10.53 50.66 5.74
C PHE A 570 9.49 51.00 6.81
N VAL A 571 8.66 50.02 7.15
CA VAL A 571 7.63 50.14 8.19
C VAL A 571 8.17 49.57 9.51
N THR A 572 8.42 50.46 10.47
CA THR A 572 8.99 50.12 11.80
C THR A 572 8.01 50.30 12.95
N GLY A 573 6.77 50.69 12.65
CA GLY A 573 5.70 50.91 13.61
C GLY A 573 4.36 51.08 12.92
N ASN A 574 3.27 51.08 13.68
CA ASN A 574 1.99 51.54 13.16
C ASN A 574 2.12 53.01 12.77
N LEU A 575 1.79 53.35 11.52
CA LEU A 575 1.82 54.74 11.07
C LEU A 575 0.61 55.09 10.20
N THR A 576 0.29 56.37 10.19
CA THR A 576 -0.65 56.96 9.24
C THR A 576 0.15 57.82 8.27
N VAL A 577 -0.05 57.62 6.97
CA VAL A 577 0.55 58.42 5.92
C VAL A 577 -0.49 59.36 5.31
N TYR A 578 -0.06 60.56 4.96
CA TYR A 578 -0.92 61.68 4.59
C TYR A 578 -0.72 62.05 3.12
N ALA A 579 -1.81 62.21 2.38
CA ALA A 579 -1.75 62.62 0.99
C ALA A 579 -1.42 64.10 0.88
N LYS A 580 -0.38 64.42 0.09
CA LYS A 580 -0.06 65.80 -0.30
C LYS A 580 -0.71 66.12 -1.64
N TRP A 581 -1.23 67.33 -1.75
CA TRP A 581 -1.98 67.81 -2.90
C TRP A 581 -1.43 69.14 -3.41
N THR A 582 -1.21 69.26 -4.71
CA THR A 582 -0.85 70.52 -5.37
C THR A 582 -2.08 71.06 -6.12
N PRO A 583 -2.54 72.30 -5.87
CA PRO A 583 -3.67 72.88 -6.61
C PRO A 583 -3.40 72.86 -8.11
N LEU A 584 -4.39 72.45 -8.90
CA LEU A 584 -4.31 72.60 -10.34
C LEU A 584 -4.46 74.09 -10.71
N PRO A 585 -3.76 74.59 -11.74
CA PRO A 585 -3.95 75.95 -12.20
C PRO A 585 -5.43 76.18 -12.57
N PRO A 586 -5.96 77.39 -12.33
CA PRO A 586 -7.34 77.71 -12.69
C PRO A 586 -7.53 77.44 -14.19
N ALA A 587 -8.60 76.70 -14.53
CA ALA A 587 -8.91 76.39 -15.91
C ALA A 587 -9.09 77.69 -16.70
N THR A 588 -8.13 78.01 -17.57
CA THR A 588 -8.25 79.14 -18.49
C THR A 588 -9.09 78.69 -19.67
N TYR A 589 -10.35 79.07 -19.67
CA TYR A 589 -11.20 78.94 -20.85
C TYR A 589 -10.93 80.13 -21.76
N THR A 590 -10.39 79.89 -22.96
CA THR A 590 -10.40 80.88 -24.03
C THR A 590 -11.82 80.94 -24.58
N VAL A 591 -12.51 82.06 -24.35
CA VAL A 591 -13.88 82.29 -24.84
C VAL A 591 -13.84 82.65 -26.31
#